data_AF-A0A850NPK4-F1
#
_entry.id   AF-A0A850NPK4-F1
#
_cell.length_a   1.000
_cell.length_b   1.000
_cell.length_c   1.000
_cell.angle_alpha   90.00
_cell.angle_beta   90.00
_cell.angle_gamma   90.00
#
_symmetry.space_group_name_H-M   'P 1'
#
loop_
_entity.id
_entity.type
_entity.pdbx_description
1 polymer ?
#
loop_
_entity_poly.entity_id
_entity_poly.type
_entity_poly.pdbx_seq_one_letter_code
_entity_poly.pdbx_strand_id
1 'polypeptide(L)'
;AAELRPERGNRPSEVYDAAPTWFDALLAASPSAASPHGWAWRRSGGKVLNVLRLAKAAFTFEGGADYVAWKLERHAGVRLELDAWQRRHPLLAGPAVLWRLWRGGVFSASRRSGRRDQSAAET
;
A
#
# COMPACT_ATOMS: atom_id res chain seq x y z
N ALA A 1 -16.07 -6.05 17.24
CA ALA A 1 -15.60 -5.54 15.93
C ALA A 1 -14.10 -5.31 16.04
N ALA A 2 -13.29 -6.03 15.26
CA ALA A 2 -11.84 -5.88 15.28
C ALA A 2 -11.44 -4.72 14.34
N GLU A 3 -11.27 -3.52 14.90
CA GLU A 3 -10.67 -2.42 14.15
C GLU A 3 -9.19 -2.73 13.89
N LEU A 4 -8.81 -2.86 12.63
CA LEU A 4 -7.40 -2.93 12.23
C LEU A 4 -6.77 -1.55 12.39
N ARG A 5 -6.37 -1.22 13.63
CA ARG A 5 -5.53 -0.05 13.89
C ARG A 5 -4.10 -0.34 13.42
N PRO A 6 -3.38 0.67 12.90
CA PRO A 6 -1.95 0.56 12.70
C PRO A 6 -1.27 0.43 14.07
N GLU A 7 -0.89 -0.79 14.42
CA GLU A 7 -0.25 -1.10 15.69
C GLU A 7 1.25 -0.78 15.61
N ARG A 8 1.88 -0.50 16.76
CA ARG A 8 3.32 -0.28 16.83
C ARG A 8 4.05 -1.57 16.40
N GLY A 9 5.23 -1.43 15.80
CA GLY A 9 5.98 -2.56 15.25
C GLY A 9 6.37 -3.65 16.27
N ASN A 10 6.34 -3.33 17.58
CA ASN A 10 6.63 -4.25 18.68
C ASN A 10 5.41 -5.06 19.15
N ARG A 11 4.19 -4.71 18.71
CA ARG A 11 2.94 -5.36 19.13
C ARG A 11 2.93 -6.88 18.95
N PRO A 12 3.47 -7.45 17.85
CA PRO A 12 3.50 -8.90 17.68
C PRO A 12 4.30 -9.61 18.78
N SER A 13 5.41 -8.99 19.22
CA SER A 13 6.23 -9.50 20.32
C SER A 13 5.48 -9.44 21.64
N GLU A 14 4.83 -8.30 21.95
CA GLU A 14 4.02 -8.13 23.17
C GLU A 14 2.90 -9.18 23.28
N VAL A 15 2.27 -9.54 22.15
CA VAL A 15 1.22 -10.56 22.12
C VAL A 15 1.79 -11.95 22.41
N TYR A 16 2.96 -12.28 21.87
CA TYR A 16 3.64 -13.55 22.14
C TYR A 16 4.09 -13.65 23.60
N ASP A 17 4.71 -12.57 24.11
CA ASP A 17 5.23 -12.50 25.48
C ASP A 17 4.13 -12.62 26.55
N ALA A 18 2.88 -12.30 26.22
CA ALA A 18 1.74 -12.45 27.13
C ALA A 18 1.38 -13.92 27.43
N ALA A 19 1.72 -14.86 26.55
CA ALA A 19 1.40 -16.29 26.72
C ALA A 19 2.32 -17.21 25.90
N PRO A 20 3.65 -17.21 26.15
CA PRO A 20 4.63 -17.87 25.28
C PRO A 20 4.38 -19.37 25.16
N THR A 21 4.08 -20.06 26.28
CA THR A 21 3.85 -21.52 26.29
C THR A 21 2.62 -21.95 25.48
N TRP A 22 1.57 -21.12 25.46
CA TRP A 22 0.38 -21.37 24.64
C TRP A 22 0.68 -21.21 23.15
N PHE A 23 1.42 -20.16 22.77
CA PHE A 23 1.82 -19.93 21.39
C PHE A 23 2.82 -20.99 20.89
N ASP A 24 3.76 -21.43 21.72
CA ASP A 24 4.71 -22.48 21.37
C ASP A 24 4.00 -23.81 21.10
N ALA A 25 3.06 -24.19 21.97
CA ALA A 25 2.25 -25.38 21.78
C ALA A 25 1.39 -25.28 20.51
N LEU A 26 0.81 -24.10 20.23
CA LEU A 26 0.04 -23.83 19.02
C LEU A 26 0.90 -23.94 17.75
N LEU A 27 2.11 -23.36 17.76
CA LEU A 27 3.03 -23.40 16.63
C LEU A 27 3.58 -24.81 16.39
N ALA A 28 3.85 -25.57 17.46
CA ALA A 28 4.29 -26.96 17.39
C ALA A 28 3.18 -27.90 16.88
N ALA A 29 1.92 -27.64 17.25
CA ALA A 29 0.76 -28.38 16.76
C ALA A 29 0.30 -27.93 15.36
N SER A 30 0.71 -26.74 14.92
CA SER A 30 0.40 -26.26 13.58
C SER A 30 1.20 -27.06 12.55
N PRO A 31 0.57 -27.63 11.51
CA PRO A 31 1.27 -28.25 10.40
C PRO A 31 1.98 -27.16 9.58
N SER A 32 3.10 -26.65 10.09
CA SER A 32 3.89 -25.62 9.45
C SER A 32 4.78 -26.26 8.38
N ALA A 33 4.17 -26.46 7.21
CA ALA A 33 4.90 -26.58 5.95
C ALA A 33 4.13 -25.89 4.81
N ALA A 34 3.30 -24.90 5.12
CA ALA A 34 2.86 -23.97 4.09
C ALA A 34 4.09 -23.18 3.66
N SER A 35 4.67 -23.58 2.52
CA SER A 35 5.82 -22.92 1.89
C SER A 35 5.76 -21.41 2.13
N PRO A 36 6.84 -20.77 2.61
CA PRO A 36 6.85 -19.32 2.87
C PRO A 36 6.41 -18.51 1.64
N HIS A 37 6.54 -19.11 0.46
CA HIS A 37 6.09 -18.58 -0.82
C HIS A 37 4.57 -18.56 -0.99
N GLY A 38 3.81 -19.51 -0.46
CA GLY A 38 2.36 -19.61 -0.68
C GLY A 38 1.60 -18.39 -0.15
N TRP A 39 2.00 -17.90 1.02
CA TRP A 39 1.42 -16.67 1.58
C TRP A 39 1.90 -15.42 0.85
N ALA A 40 3.17 -15.38 0.40
CA ALA A 40 3.68 -14.28 -0.42
C ALA A 40 2.93 -14.16 -1.76
N TRP A 41 2.67 -15.28 -2.43
CA TRP A 41 1.86 -15.33 -3.65
C TRP A 41 0.42 -14.88 -3.41
N ARG A 42 -0.21 -15.35 -2.32
CA ARG A 42 -1.55 -14.89 -1.92
C ARG A 42 -1.60 -13.40 -1.63
N ARG A 43 -0.56 -12.85 -0.97
CA ARG A 43 -0.44 -11.41 -0.67
C ARG A 43 -0.29 -10.59 -1.95
N SER A 44 0.52 -11.04 -2.90
CA SER A 44 0.68 -10.38 -4.20
C SER A 44 -0.58 -10.50 -5.06
N GLY A 45 -1.19 -11.69 -5.11
CA GLY A 45 -2.45 -11.93 -5.82
C GLY A 45 -3.59 -11.07 -5.30
N GLY A 46 -3.72 -10.90 -3.98
CA GLY A 46 -4.72 -10.01 -3.37
C GLY A 46 -4.56 -8.55 -3.77
N LYS A 47 -3.31 -8.06 -3.87
CA LYS A 47 -3.02 -6.71 -4.38
C LYS A 47 -3.43 -6.56 -5.84
N VAL A 48 -3.07 -7.54 -6.68
CA VAL A 48 -3.42 -7.54 -8.10
C VAL A 48 -4.94 -7.55 -8.28
N LEU A 49 -5.66 -8.42 -7.58
CA LEU A 49 -7.12 -8.49 -7.64
C LEU A 49 -7.78 -7.19 -7.20
N ASN A 50 -7.25 -6.51 -6.17
CA ASN A 50 -7.79 -5.21 -5.76
C ASN A 50 -7.57 -4.12 -6.83
N VAL A 51 -6.42 -4.10 -7.48
CA VAL A 51 -6.15 -3.18 -8.60
C VAL A 51 -7.07 -3.48 -9.78
N LEU A 52 -7.23 -4.75 -10.15
CA LEU A 52 -8.15 -5.16 -11.21
C LEU A 52 -9.60 -4.78 -10.89
N ARG A 53 -10.01 -4.89 -9.63
CA ARG A 53 -11.35 -4.46 -9.17
C ARG A 53 -11.55 -2.96 -9.39
N LEU A 54 -10.57 -2.14 -9.04
CA LEU A 54 -10.60 -0.70 -9.27
C LEU A 54 -10.62 -0.37 -10.77
N ALA A 55 -9.81 -1.08 -11.55
CA ALA A 55 -9.73 -0.87 -12.98
C ALA A 55 -11.03 -1.26 -13.70
N LYS A 56 -11.66 -2.38 -13.29
CA LYS A 56 -12.99 -2.77 -13.75
C LYS A 56 -14.03 -1.70 -13.42
N ALA A 57 -14.02 -1.17 -12.19
CA ALA A 57 -14.93 -0.10 -11.81
C ALA A 57 -14.71 1.16 -12.67
N ALA A 58 -13.46 1.57 -12.89
CA ALA A 58 -13.13 2.72 -13.73
C ALA A 58 -13.59 2.57 -15.19
N PHE A 59 -13.71 1.33 -15.70
CA PHE A 59 -14.25 1.05 -17.03
C PHE A 59 -15.79 0.94 -17.04
N THR A 60 -16.39 0.46 -15.95
CA THR A 60 -17.83 0.20 -15.88
C THR A 60 -18.65 1.47 -15.67
N PHE A 61 -18.07 2.48 -15.01
CA PHE A 61 -18.74 3.76 -14.77
C PHE A 61 -18.29 4.80 -15.81
N GLU A 62 -19.25 5.45 -16.48
CA GLU A 62 -18.98 6.61 -17.32
C GLU A 62 -18.27 7.70 -16.50
N GLY A 63 -17.13 8.18 -16.99
CA GLY A 63 -16.31 9.17 -16.28
C GLY A 63 -15.46 8.63 -15.11
N GLY A 64 -15.35 7.30 -14.94
CA GLY A 64 -14.52 6.69 -13.90
C GLY A 64 -13.04 7.10 -13.96
N ALA A 65 -12.52 7.31 -15.16
CA ALA A 65 -11.16 7.82 -15.38
C ALA A 65 -11.00 9.25 -14.84
N ASP A 66 -11.95 10.15 -15.12
CA ASP A 66 -11.94 11.53 -14.65
C ASP A 66 -12.07 11.61 -13.12
N TYR A 67 -12.84 10.71 -12.49
CA TYR A 67 -12.93 10.60 -11.03
C TYR A 67 -11.59 10.22 -10.38
N VAL A 68 -10.86 9.26 -10.97
CA VAL A 68 -9.53 8.87 -10.49
C VAL A 68 -8.55 10.02 -10.63
N ALA A 69 -8.58 10.76 -11.74
CA ALA A 69 -7.75 11.95 -11.95
C ALA A 69 -8.03 13.02 -10.88
N TRP A 70 -9.30 13.35 -10.65
CA TRP A 70 -9.70 14.27 -9.58
C TRP A 70 -9.21 13.82 -8.20
N LYS A 71 -9.31 12.52 -7.90
CA LYS A 71 -8.92 11.99 -6.59
C LYS A 71 -7.41 12.01 -6.39
N LEU A 72 -6.66 11.85 -7.49
CA LEU A 72 -5.21 11.91 -7.48
C LEU A 72 -4.72 13.36 -7.33
N GLU A 73 -5.36 14.32 -8.00
CA GLU A 73 -5.13 15.75 -7.80
C GLU A 73 -5.27 16.12 -6.33
N ARG A 74 -6.34 15.65 -5.68
CA ARG A 74 -6.65 16.03 -4.31
C ARG A 74 -5.67 15.50 -3.26
N HIS A 75 -5.10 14.31 -3.46
CA HIS A 75 -4.23 13.68 -2.46
C HIS A 75 -2.75 13.69 -2.81
N ALA A 76 -2.40 13.73 -4.09
CA ALA A 76 -1.02 13.75 -4.56
C ALA A 76 -0.61 15.11 -5.14
N GLY A 77 -1.55 16.04 -5.35
CA GLY A 77 -1.29 17.35 -5.96
C GLY A 77 -0.95 17.30 -7.45
N VAL A 78 -1.12 16.15 -8.10
CA VAL A 78 -0.74 15.95 -9.52
C VAL A 78 -1.97 16.03 -10.40
N ARG A 79 -2.03 17.05 -11.26
CA ARG A 79 -3.04 17.22 -12.31
C ARG A 79 -2.80 16.26 -13.46
N LEU A 80 -3.76 15.38 -13.70
CA LEU A 80 -3.75 14.45 -14.82
C LEU A 80 -4.74 14.95 -15.86
N GLU A 81 -4.21 15.69 -16.83
CA GLU A 81 -4.93 15.98 -18.07
C GLU A 81 -5.06 14.66 -18.85
N LEU A 82 -6.24 14.05 -18.82
CA LEU A 82 -6.54 12.80 -19.50
C LEU A 82 -6.86 13.07 -20.98
N ASP A 83 -6.08 12.48 -21.87
CA ASP A 83 -6.35 12.52 -23.31
C ASP A 83 -7.59 11.67 -23.67
N ALA A 84 -8.25 11.96 -24.79
CA ALA A 84 -9.46 11.25 -25.24
C ALA A 84 -9.22 9.74 -25.41
N TRP A 85 -8.00 9.33 -25.77
CA TRP A 85 -7.59 7.93 -25.82
C TRP A 85 -7.45 7.30 -24.43
N GLN A 86 -6.94 8.06 -23.45
CA GLN A 86 -6.80 7.62 -22.06
C GLN A 86 -8.16 7.48 -21.36
N ARG A 87 -9.14 8.30 -21.74
CA ARG A 87 -10.55 8.15 -21.35
C ARG A 87 -11.18 6.87 -21.90
N ARG A 88 -10.82 6.46 -23.12
CA ARG A 88 -11.31 5.21 -23.73
C ARG A 88 -10.60 3.95 -23.22
N HIS A 89 -9.32 4.04 -22.83
CA HIS A 89 -8.51 2.90 -22.39
C HIS A 89 -7.80 3.12 -21.03
N PRO A 90 -8.55 3.30 -19.93
CA PRO A 90 -7.98 3.56 -18.60
C PRO A 90 -7.08 2.43 -18.08
N LEU A 91 -7.29 1.19 -18.52
CA LEU A 91 -6.43 0.03 -18.16
C LEU A 91 -5.01 0.14 -18.71
N LEU A 92 -4.84 0.69 -19.92
CA LEU A 92 -3.52 0.89 -20.54
C LEU A 92 -2.86 2.17 -20.01
N ALA A 93 -3.66 3.20 -19.76
CA ALA A 93 -3.19 4.44 -19.17
C ALA A 93 -2.77 4.27 -17.70
N GLY A 94 -3.41 3.39 -16.93
CA GLY A 94 -3.14 3.19 -15.50
C GLY A 94 -1.69 2.86 -15.15
N PRO A 95 -1.09 1.78 -15.70
CA PRO A 95 0.32 1.43 -15.50
C PRO A 95 1.27 2.52 -16.01
N ALA A 96 0.97 3.12 -17.15
CA ALA A 96 1.78 4.18 -17.75
C ALA A 96 1.80 5.45 -16.88
N VAL A 97 0.65 5.87 -16.35
CA VAL A 97 0.50 6.99 -15.42
C VAL A 97 1.18 6.69 -14.10
N LEU A 98 1.00 5.48 -13.56
CA LEU A 98 1.66 5.05 -12.33
C LEU A 98 3.18 5.04 -12.47
N TRP A 99 3.72 4.54 -13.60
CA TRP A 99 5.14 4.61 -13.90
C TRP A 99 5.61 6.06 -14.01
N ARG A 100 4.88 6.91 -14.73
CA ARG A 100 5.22 8.34 -14.87
C ARG A 100 5.30 9.05 -13.52
N LEU A 101 4.35 8.78 -12.61
CA LEU A 101 4.34 9.31 -11.24
C LEU A 101 5.48 8.75 -10.37
N TRP A 102 5.78 7.46 -10.52
CA TRP A 102 6.87 6.81 -9.79
C TRP A 102 8.24 7.37 -10.21
N ARG A 103 8.45 7.58 -11.52
CA ARG A 103 9.63 8.28 -12.06
C ARG A 103 9.68 9.75 -11.65
N GLY A 104 8.53 10.39 -11.46
CA GLY A 104 8.42 11.79 -11.02
C GLY A 104 8.76 12.01 -9.54
N GLY A 105 9.10 10.97 -8.79
CA GLY A 105 9.54 11.11 -7.39
C GLY A 105 8.42 11.43 -6.39
N VAL A 106 7.15 11.37 -6.79
CA VAL A 106 5.99 11.64 -5.91
C VAL A 106 5.97 10.72 -4.69
N PHE A 107 6.57 9.53 -4.80
CA PHE A 107 6.70 8.56 -3.72
C PHE A 107 8.08 8.55 -3.04
N SER A 108 9.08 9.30 -3.53
CA SER A 108 10.46 9.22 -3.04
C SER A 108 10.83 10.28 -1.98
N ALA A 109 9.97 11.28 -1.73
CA ALA A 109 10.29 12.39 -0.85
C ALA A 109 9.50 12.36 0.48
N SER A 110 9.90 11.50 1.43
CA SER A 110 9.65 11.76 2.86
C SER A 110 10.65 11.07 3.81
N ARG A 111 11.90 10.86 3.38
CA ARG A 111 12.99 10.44 4.28
C ARG A 111 14.12 11.46 4.24
N ARG A 112 13.96 12.56 4.99
CA ARG A 112 15.00 13.34 5.70
C ARG A 112 14.54 14.78 5.94
N SER A 113 14.03 15.05 7.14
CA SER A 113 14.32 16.29 7.87
C SER A 113 13.85 16.08 9.32
N GLY A 114 14.72 16.30 10.29
CA GLY A 114 14.37 16.18 11.71
C GLY A 114 15.37 15.42 12.58
N ARG A 115 16.68 15.62 12.39
CA ARG A 115 17.69 15.30 13.43
C ARG A 115 18.99 16.08 13.19
N ARG A 116 18.95 17.41 13.21
CA ARG A 116 20.16 18.27 13.29
C ARG A 116 19.85 19.62 13.94
N ASP A 117 19.19 19.63 15.11
CA ASP A 117 19.06 20.87 15.91
C ASP A 117 19.06 20.58 17.42
N GLN A 118 19.70 19.48 17.86
CA GLN A 118 20.16 19.36 19.26
C GLN A 118 21.65 19.72 19.28
N SER A 119 21.88 20.95 18.85
CA SER A 119 23.11 21.69 19.02
C SER A 119 23.23 22.05 20.50
N ALA A 120 24.42 21.84 21.05
CA ALA A 120 25.10 22.88 21.81
C ALA A 120 24.29 23.59 22.92
N ALA A 121 23.81 22.83 23.90
CA ALA A 121 23.39 23.36 25.20
C ALA A 121 24.08 22.66 26.39
N GLU A 122 25.19 21.96 26.15
CA GLU A 122 26.03 21.36 27.19
C GLU A 122 27.48 21.78 26.98
N THR A 123 27.81 22.98 27.46
CA THR A 123 29.14 23.42 27.86
C THR A 123 28.99 24.42 28.99
#